data_AF-A0A1B6HME3-F1
#
_entry.id   AF-A0A1B6HME3-F1
#
_cell.length_a   1.000
_cell.length_b   1.000
_cell.length_c   1.000
_cell.angle_alpha   90.00
_cell.angle_beta   90.00
_cell.angle_gamma   90.00
#
_symmetry.space_group_name_H-M   'P 1'
#
loop_
_entity.id
_entity.type
_entity.pdbx_description
1 polymer ?
#
loop_
_entity_poly.entity_id
_entity_poly.type
_entity_poly.pdbx_seq_one_letter_code
_entity_poly.pdbx_strand_id
1 'polypeptide(L)'
;SELRENNKQLNQRLWSAESKILDMEQYTRMSNLEVRGVPVTSDEDVYTILQSVANALQVPFNNEDISTAHRLQAPKNRNFHASIVVQFARRSVRASWLTAAKKKKLQTTDLHSSLKPAPVFVVEHLSPHNRELLQEAKAMVRENKLAYAWCSNGKILVRKSENSRAVR
;
A
#
# COMPACT_ATOMS: atom_id res chain seq x y z
N SER A 1 -2.77 -34.34 -29.48
CA SER A 1 -3.24 -35.45 -28.64
C SER A 1 -4.17 -34.88 -27.58
N GLU A 2 -5.15 -35.66 -27.15
CA GLU A 2 -6.06 -35.34 -26.04
C GLU A 2 -5.29 -34.86 -24.80
N LEU A 3 -4.13 -35.46 -24.51
CA LEU A 3 -3.23 -35.06 -23.43
C LEU A 3 -2.75 -33.60 -23.53
N ARG A 4 -2.47 -33.08 -24.73
CA ARG A 4 -2.04 -31.67 -24.90
C ARG A 4 -3.20 -30.70 -24.66
N GLU A 5 -4.40 -31.05 -25.11
CA GLU A 5 -5.60 -30.24 -24.90
C GLU A 5 -5.98 -30.21 -23.41
N ASN A 6 -5.94 -31.36 -22.74
CA ASN A 6 -6.16 -31.45 -21.29
C ASN A 6 -5.13 -30.62 -20.51
N ASN A 7 -3.85 -30.67 -20.86
CA ASN A 7 -2.82 -29.84 -20.22
C ASN A 7 -3.08 -28.34 -20.42
N LYS A 8 -3.50 -27.92 -21.62
CA LYS A 8 -3.85 -26.53 -21.90
C LYS A 8 -5.02 -26.06 -21.04
N GLN A 9 -6.08 -26.86 -20.95
CA GLN A 9 -7.24 -26.56 -20.12
C GLN A 9 -6.90 -26.52 -18.62
N LEU A 10 -6.05 -27.45 -18.15
CA LEU A 10 -5.59 -27.46 -16.77
C LEU A 10 -4.78 -26.20 -16.44
N ASN A 11 -3.83 -25.81 -17.29
CA ASN A 11 -3.05 -24.59 -17.10
C ASN A 11 -3.91 -23.33 -17.10
N GLN A 12 -4.94 -23.26 -17.95
CA GLN A 12 -5.90 -22.16 -17.94
C GLN A 12 -6.70 -22.09 -16.63
N ARG A 13 -7.17 -23.23 -16.13
CA ARG A 13 -7.89 -23.30 -14.85
C ARG A 13 -6.99 -22.93 -13.66
N LEU A 14 -5.75 -23.42 -13.67
CA LEU A 14 -4.76 -23.10 -12.64
C LEU A 14 -4.50 -21.59 -12.61
N TRP A 15 -4.19 -20.98 -13.76
CA TRP A 15 -3.97 -19.55 -13.86
C TRP A 15 -5.18 -18.73 -13.38
N SER A 16 -6.40 -19.16 -13.72
CA SER A 16 -7.63 -18.50 -13.27
C SER A 16 -7.81 -18.59 -11.75
N ALA A 17 -7.50 -19.75 -11.15
CA ALA A 17 -7.58 -19.96 -9.72
C ALA A 17 -6.53 -19.11 -8.97
N GLU A 18 -5.28 -19.13 -9.43
CA GLU A 18 -4.19 -18.30 -8.88
C GLU A 18 -4.53 -16.81 -8.94
N SER A 19 -5.03 -16.34 -10.08
CA SER A 19 -5.45 -14.94 -10.25
C SER A 19 -6.56 -14.54 -9.25
N LYS A 20 -7.53 -15.43 -9.00
CA LYS A 20 -8.58 -15.20 -7.99
C LYS A 20 -8.03 -15.15 -6.58
N ILE A 21 -7.06 -16.02 -6.24
CA ILE A 21 -6.40 -16.02 -4.93
C ILE A 21 -5.68 -14.68 -4.71
N LEU A 22 -4.93 -14.21 -5.71
CA LEU A 22 -4.22 -12.92 -5.65
C LEU A 22 -5.20 -11.74 -5.50
N ASP A 23 -6.31 -11.76 -6.24
CA ASP A 23 -7.37 -10.75 -6.13
C ASP A 23 -8.02 -10.75 -4.74
N MET A 24 -8.30 -11.94 -4.18
CA MET A 24 -8.84 -12.08 -2.83
C MET A 24 -7.86 -11.61 -1.77
N GLU A 25 -6.57 -11.94 -1.91
CA GLU A 25 -5.52 -11.48 -1.01
C GLU A 25 -5.43 -9.94 -1.00
N GLN A 26 -5.51 -9.30 -2.17
CA GLN A 26 -5.52 -7.84 -2.22
C GLN A 26 -6.84 -7.27 -1.68
N TYR A 27 -7.96 -7.94 -1.89
CA TYR A 27 -9.27 -7.51 -1.42
C TYR A 27 -9.34 -7.43 0.11
N THR A 28 -8.74 -8.38 0.84
CA THR A 28 -8.71 -8.32 2.32
C THR A 28 -7.95 -7.11 2.86
N ARG A 29 -7.07 -6.52 2.05
CA ARG A 29 -6.30 -5.31 2.39
C ARG A 29 -6.96 -4.01 1.89
N MET A 30 -8.14 -4.08 1.27
CA MET A 30 -8.79 -2.90 0.69
C MET A 30 -9.31 -1.89 1.71
N SER A 31 -9.44 -2.27 2.96
CA SER A 31 -9.73 -1.36 4.07
C SER A 31 -8.46 -0.83 4.74
N ASN A 32 -7.27 -1.20 4.28
CA ASN A 32 -6.04 -0.91 5.00
C ASN A 32 -5.23 0.21 4.33
N LEU A 33 -4.50 0.95 5.16
CA LEU A 33 -3.38 1.80 4.75
C LEU A 33 -2.12 1.36 5.51
N GLU A 34 -0.98 1.67 4.91
CA GLU A 34 0.34 1.48 5.51
C GLU A 34 0.97 2.86 5.74
N VAL A 35 1.36 3.15 6.98
CA VAL A 35 2.11 4.35 7.38
C VAL A 35 3.58 3.97 7.52
N ARG A 36 4.42 4.50 6.63
CA ARG A 36 5.85 4.19 6.52
C ARG A 36 6.70 5.35 7.00
N GLY A 37 7.89 5.04 7.50
CA GLY A 37 8.91 6.05 7.86
C GLY A 37 8.76 6.63 9.25
N VAL A 38 7.83 6.14 10.07
CA VAL A 38 7.69 6.55 11.47
C VAL A 38 8.69 5.78 12.34
N PRO A 39 9.62 6.46 13.05
CA PRO A 39 10.55 5.83 13.98
C PRO A 39 9.84 4.94 15.00
N VAL A 40 10.49 3.84 15.38
CA VAL A 40 10.04 2.99 16.49
C VAL A 40 10.58 3.61 17.78
N THR A 41 9.72 3.82 18.76
CA THR A 41 10.10 4.31 20.09
C THR A 41 9.73 3.27 21.15
N SER A 42 10.38 3.33 22.31
CA SER A 42 9.96 2.56 23.48
C SER A 42 8.55 2.97 23.91
N ASP A 43 7.75 2.00 24.36
CA ASP A 43 6.39 2.21 24.89
C ASP A 43 5.47 3.00 23.95
N GLU A 44 5.63 2.78 22.64
CA GLU A 44 4.81 3.46 21.64
C GLU A 44 3.35 3.02 21.69
N ASP A 45 2.45 3.99 21.54
CA ASP A 45 1.06 3.75 21.22
C ASP A 45 0.79 4.07 19.75
N VAL A 46 0.49 3.03 18.97
CA VAL A 46 0.19 3.14 17.54
C VAL A 46 -1.04 4.03 17.30
N TYR A 47 -2.03 4.03 18.20
CA TYR A 47 -3.24 4.85 18.03
C TYR A 47 -2.94 6.33 18.23
N THR A 48 -2.12 6.67 19.23
CA THR A 48 -1.59 8.04 19.41
C THR A 48 -0.80 8.51 18.19
N ILE A 49 0.05 7.64 17.61
CA ILE A 49 0.77 7.96 16.36
C ILE A 49 -0.21 8.22 15.21
N LEU A 50 -1.22 7.38 15.04
CA LEU A 50 -2.23 7.54 13.99
C LEU A 50 -3.06 8.82 14.19
N GLN A 51 -3.35 9.21 15.42
CA GLN A 51 -3.98 10.49 15.75
C GLN A 51 -3.09 11.67 15.31
N SER A 52 -1.79 11.61 15.56
CA SER A 52 -0.84 12.62 15.05
C SER A 52 -0.78 12.65 13.52
N VAL A 53 -0.80 11.49 12.86
CA VAL A 53 -0.86 11.40 11.39
C VAL A 53 -2.14 12.06 10.87
N ALA A 54 -3.30 11.78 11.48
CA ALA A 54 -4.58 12.36 11.09
C ALA A 54 -4.60 13.89 11.23
N ASN A 55 -4.09 14.39 12.37
CA ASN A 55 -3.96 15.82 12.65
C ASN A 55 -3.06 16.50 11.61
N ALA A 56 -1.91 15.90 11.32
CA ALA A 56 -0.98 16.40 10.31
C ALA A 56 -1.63 16.41 8.91
N LEU A 57 -2.48 15.43 8.59
CA LEU A 57 -3.23 15.36 7.34
C LEU A 57 -4.49 16.23 7.32
N GLN A 58 -4.87 16.84 8.44
CA GLN A 58 -6.11 17.59 8.62
C GLN A 58 -7.36 16.77 8.27
N VAL A 59 -7.38 15.51 8.72
CA VAL A 59 -8.54 14.61 8.58
C VAL A 59 -9.07 14.22 9.96
N PRO A 60 -10.38 13.94 10.09
CA PRO A 60 -10.94 13.45 11.35
C PRO A 60 -10.29 12.13 11.78
N PHE A 61 -10.14 11.98 13.10
CA PHE A 61 -9.73 10.75 13.74
C PHE A 61 -10.77 10.37 14.79
N ASN A 62 -11.25 9.13 14.72
CA ASN A 62 -12.02 8.49 15.77
C ASN A 62 -11.51 7.04 15.87
N ASN A 63 -11.28 6.57 17.10
CA ASN A 63 -10.89 5.18 17.35
C ASN A 63 -11.93 4.19 16.81
N GLU A 64 -13.21 4.55 16.79
CA GLU A 64 -14.28 3.69 16.25
C GLU A 64 -14.18 3.48 14.73
N ASP A 65 -13.51 4.38 14.00
CA ASP A 65 -13.28 4.20 12.56
C ASP A 65 -12.08 3.26 12.27
N ILE A 66 -11.33 2.85 13.30
CA ILE A 66 -10.19 1.93 13.20
C ILE A 66 -10.61 0.56 13.74
N SER A 67 -10.58 -0.46 12.88
CA SER A 67 -10.83 -1.85 13.28
C SER A 67 -9.62 -2.47 13.98
N THR A 68 -8.41 -2.21 13.48
CA THR A 68 -7.16 -2.65 14.10
C THR A 68 -6.00 -1.82 13.58
N ALA A 69 -5.00 -1.60 14.42
CA ALA A 69 -3.72 -1.02 14.03
C ALA A 69 -2.57 -1.72 14.76
N HIS A 70 -1.48 -1.97 14.04
CA HIS A 70 -0.27 -2.58 14.60
C HIS A 70 0.93 -2.32 13.68
N ARG A 71 2.14 -2.48 14.21
CA ARG A 71 3.35 -2.50 13.38
C ARG A 71 3.49 -3.84 12.65
N LEU A 72 3.91 -3.77 11.40
CA LEU A 72 4.38 -4.92 10.65
C LEU A 72 5.75 -5.37 11.20
N GLN A 73 6.13 -6.61 10.91
CA GLN A 73 7.47 -7.08 11.23
C GLN A 73 8.52 -6.25 10.47
N ALA A 74 9.56 -5.82 11.17
CA ALA A 74 10.67 -5.11 10.54
C ALA A 74 11.38 -6.04 9.53
N PRO A 75 11.79 -5.53 8.35
CA PRO A 75 12.58 -6.33 7.42
C PRO A 75 13.93 -6.67 8.06
N LYS A 76 14.32 -7.95 8.05
CA LYS A 76 15.52 -8.47 8.74
C LYS A 76 16.85 -7.77 8.39
N ASN A 77 16.95 -7.11 7.23
CA ASN A 77 18.22 -6.60 6.67
C ASN A 77 18.26 -5.09 6.41
N ARG A 78 17.47 -4.29 7.14
CA ARG A 78 17.30 -2.87 6.77
C ARG A 78 17.20 -1.95 7.98
N ASN A 79 17.93 -0.82 7.94
CA ASN A 79 17.81 0.34 8.85
C ASN A 79 16.44 1.06 8.73
N PHE A 80 15.38 0.34 8.40
CA PHE A 80 14.06 0.89 8.12
C PHE A 80 13.14 0.57 9.28
N HIS A 81 12.41 1.58 9.74
CA HIS A 81 11.40 1.42 10.77
C HIS A 81 10.25 0.55 10.25
N ALA A 82 9.79 -0.36 11.11
CA ALA A 82 8.61 -1.19 10.84
C ALA A 82 7.40 -0.31 10.53
N SER A 83 6.76 -0.50 9.39
CA SER A 83 5.56 0.27 9.03
C SER A 83 4.41 -0.03 9.99
N ILE A 84 3.53 0.95 10.19
CA ILE A 84 2.25 0.74 10.86
C ILE A 84 1.22 0.37 9.79
N VAL A 85 0.46 -0.70 9.99
CA VAL A 85 -0.76 -0.97 9.22
C VAL A 85 -1.95 -0.58 10.05
N VAL A 86 -2.87 0.16 9.43
CA VAL A 86 -4.16 0.53 9.99
C VAL A 86 -5.26 -0.01 9.09
N GLN A 87 -6.19 -0.75 9.67
CA GLN A 87 -7.42 -1.21 9.01
C GLN A 87 -8.59 -0.35 9.45
N PHE A 88 -9.26 0.27 8.49
CA PHE A 88 -10.42 1.11 8.75
C PHE A 88 -11.72 0.31 8.72
N ALA A 89 -12.65 0.63 9.61
CA ALA A 89 -14.01 0.10 9.58
C ALA A 89 -14.77 0.56 8.32
N ARG A 90 -14.48 1.78 7.84
CA ARG A 90 -15.15 2.39 6.68
C ARG A 90 -14.15 2.77 5.59
N ARG A 91 -14.40 2.32 4.36
CA ARG A 91 -13.56 2.63 3.19
C ARG A 91 -13.56 4.13 2.82
N SER A 92 -14.60 4.87 3.19
CA SER A 92 -14.67 6.33 2.98
C SER A 92 -13.64 7.08 3.83
N VAL A 93 -13.47 6.70 5.10
CA VAL A 93 -12.46 7.27 6.02
C VAL A 93 -11.06 6.91 5.54
N ARG A 94 -10.83 5.65 5.16
CA ARG A 94 -9.60 5.23 4.49
C ARG A 94 -9.28 6.11 3.26
N ALA A 95 -10.28 6.36 2.41
CA ALA A 95 -10.11 7.13 1.19
C ALA A 95 -9.80 8.62 1.47
N SER A 96 -10.38 9.22 2.52
CA SER A 96 -10.09 10.61 2.89
C SER A 96 -8.64 10.75 3.35
N TRP A 97 -8.15 9.83 4.19
CA TRP A 97 -6.76 9.78 4.63
C TRP A 97 -5.79 9.65 3.45
N LEU A 98 -6.04 8.68 2.57
CA LEU A 98 -5.18 8.46 1.39
C LEU A 98 -5.18 9.68 0.45
N THR A 99 -6.33 10.34 0.29
CA THR A 99 -6.45 11.52 -0.56
C THR A 99 -5.70 12.72 0.03
N ALA A 100 -5.81 12.96 1.33
CA ALA A 100 -5.06 14.00 2.03
C ALA A 100 -3.54 13.74 1.94
N ALA A 101 -3.12 12.49 2.15
CA ALA A 101 -1.70 12.11 2.08
C ALA A 101 -1.09 12.26 0.68
N LYS A 102 -1.87 12.10 -0.40
CA LYS A 102 -1.40 12.40 -1.76
C LYS A 102 -1.12 13.88 -1.99
N LYS A 103 -1.74 14.77 -1.20
CA LYS A 103 -1.60 16.24 -1.30
C LYS A 103 -0.56 16.80 -0.32
N LYS A 104 -0.30 16.14 0.80
CA LYS A 104 0.66 16.59 1.83
C LYS A 104 1.90 15.70 1.88
N LYS A 105 3.08 16.31 1.79
CA LYS A 105 4.37 15.64 2.06
C LYS A 105 4.63 15.64 3.57
N LEU A 106 4.22 14.57 4.26
CA LEU A 106 4.44 14.44 5.70
C LEU A 106 5.93 14.23 6.04
N GLN A 107 6.33 14.77 7.18
CA GLN A 107 7.59 14.53 7.85
C GLN A 107 7.34 13.96 9.25
N THR A 108 8.33 13.28 9.80
CA THR A 108 8.34 12.84 11.21
C THR A 108 8.09 13.99 12.19
N THR A 109 8.60 15.20 11.88
CA THR A 109 8.36 16.41 12.68
C THR A 109 6.92 16.91 12.66
N ASP A 110 6.11 16.53 11.66
CA ASP A 110 4.66 16.78 11.68
C ASP A 110 3.97 15.90 12.74
N LEU A 111 4.55 14.76 13.10
CA LEU A 111 3.99 13.83 14.09
C LEU A 111 4.41 14.19 15.51
N HIS A 112 5.67 14.60 15.67
CA HIS A 112 6.21 15.05 16.94
C HIS A 112 7.47 15.89 16.71
N SER A 113 7.54 17.08 17.31
CA SER A 113 8.59 18.08 17.05
C SER A 113 10.00 17.64 17.46
N SER A 114 10.13 16.69 18.38
CA SER A 114 11.44 16.15 18.81
C SER A 114 12.06 15.13 17.83
N LEU A 115 11.30 14.63 16.85
CA LEU A 115 11.81 13.65 15.90
C LEU A 115 12.72 14.31 14.86
N LYS A 116 13.77 13.60 14.43
CA LYS A 116 14.62 14.06 13.33
C LYS A 116 13.82 14.10 12.03
N PRO A 117 13.90 15.17 11.21
CA PRO A 117 13.18 15.27 9.95
C PRO A 117 13.46 14.08 9.02
N ALA A 118 12.42 13.35 8.68
CA ALA A 118 12.45 12.27 7.70
C ALA A 118 11.06 12.13 7.06
N PRO A 119 10.96 11.66 5.81
CA PRO A 119 9.68 11.55 5.13
C PRO A 119 8.79 10.46 5.73
N VAL A 120 7.51 10.77 5.91
CA VAL A 120 6.47 9.82 6.31
C VAL A 120 5.51 9.63 5.14
N PHE A 121 5.14 8.38 4.85
CA PHE A 121 4.26 8.05 3.74
C PHE A 121 3.03 7.31 4.23
N VAL A 122 1.84 7.75 3.82
CA VAL A 122 0.60 6.99 3.96
C VAL A 122 0.22 6.45 2.60
N VAL A 123 0.25 5.13 2.45
CA VAL A 123 0.06 4.45 1.15
C VAL A 123 -0.95 3.32 1.27
N GLU A 124 -1.42 2.83 0.13
CA GLU A 124 -2.25 1.62 0.10
C GLU A 124 -1.47 0.40 0.59
N HIS A 125 -2.11 -0.45 1.39
CA HIS A 125 -1.54 -1.73 1.80
C HIS A 125 -1.70 -2.76 0.67
N LEU A 126 -0.57 -3.15 0.07
CA LEU A 126 -0.54 -4.11 -1.02
C LEU A 126 -0.23 -5.53 -0.52
N SER A 127 -0.79 -6.53 -1.21
CA SER A 127 -0.31 -7.91 -1.08
C SER A 127 1.18 -8.00 -1.49
N PRO A 128 1.93 -9.00 -1.02
CA PRO A 128 3.31 -9.22 -1.44
C PRO A 128 3.45 -9.23 -2.98
N HIS A 129 2.57 -9.96 -3.66
CA HIS A 129 2.52 -10.01 -5.12
C HIS A 129 2.33 -8.64 -5.77
N ASN A 130 1.32 -7.86 -5.35
CA ASN A 130 1.09 -6.54 -5.95
C ASN A 130 2.19 -5.53 -5.60
N ARG A 131 2.83 -5.67 -4.42
CA ARG A 131 3.98 -4.86 -4.05
C ARG A 131 5.17 -5.12 -4.97
N GLU A 132 5.44 -6.39 -5.26
CA GLU A 132 6.47 -6.82 -6.21
C GLU A 132 6.15 -6.34 -7.64
N LEU A 133 4.93 -6.58 -8.12
CA LEU A 133 4.47 -6.11 -9.43
C LEU A 133 4.61 -4.58 -9.58
N LEU A 134 4.26 -3.81 -8.55
CA LEU A 134 4.47 -2.36 -8.57
C LEU A 134 5.95 -1.97 -8.63
N GLN A 135 6.81 -2.71 -7.93
CA GLN A 135 8.25 -2.47 -7.92
C GLN A 135 8.85 -2.73 -9.31
N GLU A 136 8.48 -3.84 -9.94
CA GLU A 136 8.86 -4.18 -11.31
C GLU A 136 8.36 -3.15 -12.33
N ALA A 137 7.08 -2.80 -12.27
CA ALA A 137 6.51 -1.79 -13.15
C ALA A 137 7.21 -0.44 -13.00
N LYS A 138 7.57 -0.04 -11.77
CA LYS A 138 8.38 1.17 -11.53
C LYS A 138 9.82 1.05 -12.00
N ALA A 139 10.40 -0.16 -12.04
CA ALA A 139 11.70 -0.38 -12.65
C ALA A 139 11.64 -0.22 -14.17
N MET A 140 10.60 -0.77 -14.81
CA MET A 140 10.34 -0.58 -16.24
C MET A 140 10.15 0.89 -16.63
N VAL A 141 9.55 1.71 -15.75
CA VAL A 141 9.50 3.17 -15.96
C VAL A 141 10.90 3.79 -15.95
N ARG A 142 11.77 3.41 -15.00
CA ARG A 142 13.16 3.88 -14.94
C ARG A 142 13.99 3.44 -16.15
N GLU A 143 13.64 2.30 -16.73
CA GLU A 143 14.25 1.77 -17.96
C GLU A 143 13.61 2.33 -19.25
N ASN A 144 12.73 3.33 -19.14
CA ASN A 144 11.99 3.93 -20.26
C ASN A 144 11.14 2.95 -21.08
N LYS A 145 10.74 1.80 -20.51
CA LYS A 145 9.85 0.81 -21.13
C LYS A 145 8.36 1.13 -20.91
N LEU A 146 8.06 1.89 -19.85
CA LEU A 146 6.73 2.41 -19.51
C LEU A 146 6.85 3.90 -19.21
N ALA A 147 5.82 4.68 -19.54
CA ALA A 147 5.78 6.09 -19.16
C ALA A 147 5.42 6.26 -17.68
N TYR A 148 4.47 5.45 -17.18
CA TYR A 148 3.98 5.57 -15.80
C TYR A 148 3.62 4.22 -15.21
N ALA A 149 3.80 4.09 -13.88
CA ALA A 149 3.36 2.94 -13.08
C ALA A 149 2.91 3.43 -11.69
N TRP A 150 1.69 3.07 -11.28
CA TRP A 150 1.13 3.48 -9.98
C TRP A 150 0.14 2.45 -9.44
N CYS A 151 -0.23 2.62 -8.17
CA CYS A 151 -1.30 1.86 -7.54
C CYS A 151 -2.55 2.74 -7.43
N SER A 152 -3.72 2.16 -7.67
CA SER A 152 -5.01 2.75 -7.38
C SER A 152 -6.02 1.69 -6.97
N ASN A 153 -6.58 1.80 -5.76
CA ASN A 153 -7.56 0.85 -5.21
C ASN A 153 -7.02 -0.59 -5.23
N GLY A 154 -5.77 -0.77 -4.82
CA GLY A 154 -5.08 -2.06 -4.78
C GLY A 154 -4.72 -2.64 -6.15
N LYS A 155 -5.05 -1.95 -7.25
CA LYS A 155 -4.68 -2.37 -8.61
C LYS A 155 -3.42 -1.66 -9.05
N ILE A 156 -2.50 -2.41 -9.63
CA ILE A 156 -1.34 -1.85 -10.31
C ILE A 156 -1.79 -1.41 -11.71
N LEU A 157 -1.46 -0.18 -12.07
CA LEU A 157 -1.83 0.43 -13.33
C LEU A 157 -0.57 0.96 -14.00
N VAL A 158 -0.49 0.76 -15.31
CA VAL A 158 0.63 1.21 -16.13
C VAL A 158 0.14 1.95 -17.37
N ARG A 159 0.99 2.85 -17.87
CA ARG A 159 0.85 3.47 -19.20
C ARG A 159 2.12 3.22 -19.99
N LYS A 160 1.96 2.74 -21.22
CA LYS A 160 3.08 2.44 -22.11
C LYS A 160 3.73 3.72 -22.64
N SER A 161 2.91 4.71 -22.99
CA SER A 161 3.33 6.05 -23.43
C SER A 161 2.43 7.12 -22.81
N GLU A 162 2.82 8.39 -22.91
CA GLU A 162 2.05 9.53 -22.36
C GLU A 162 0.61 9.59 -22.87
N ASN A 163 0.40 9.22 -24.15
CA ASN A 163 -0.89 9.25 -24.83
C ASN A 163 -1.69 7.94 -24.71
N SER A 164 -1.12 6.91 -24.09
CA SER A 164 -1.79 5.61 -23.95
C SER A 164 -2.78 5.59 -22.79
N ARG A 165 -3.86 4.81 -22.93
CA ARG A 165 -4.78 4.53 -21.82
C ARG A 165 -4.05 3.70 -20.76
N ALA A 166 -4.43 3.92 -19.50
CA ALA A 166 -3.95 3.09 -18.41
C ALA A 166 -4.49 1.67 -18.54
N VAL A 167 -3.64 0.67 -18.34
CA VAL A 167 -4.01 -0.75 -18.29
C VAL A 167 -3.61 -1.36 -16.96
N ARG A 168 -4.30 -2.43 -16.57
CA ARG A 168 -3.96 -3.25 -15.41
C ARG A 168 -2.94 -4.29 -15.82
#